data_AF-A0A0S2M0E4-F1
#
_entry.id   AF-A0A0S2M0E4-F1
#
_cell.length_a   1.000
_cell.length_b   1.000
_cell.length_c   1.000
_cell.angle_alpha   90.00
_cell.angle_beta   90.00
_cell.angle_gamma   90.00
#
_symmetry.space_group_name_H-M   'P 1'
#
loop_
_entity.id
_entity.type
_entity.pdbx_description
1 polymer ?
#
loop_
_entity_poly.entity_id
_entity_poly.type
_entity_poly.pdbx_seq_one_letter_code
_entity_poly.pdbx_strand_id
1 'polypeptide(L)'
;MLAAVAVIAEDPSLEAVLRHVVQAACTLVDAGYGALGVIGENGGLSHFITEGLEPDAAKLIGHLPTGHGVLGLLISDPRPLRLPNIRDHPASYGFPKNHPAMRTFLGCPFASVIRSSGTCT
;
A
#
# COMPACT_ATOMS: atom_id res chain seq x y z
N MET A 1 36.54 3.46 9.43
CA MET A 1 35.30 3.89 8.74
C MET A 1 34.45 2.65 8.54
N LEU A 2 33.63 2.27 9.53
CA LEU A 2 32.70 1.14 9.36
C LEU A 2 31.34 1.71 8.99
N ALA A 3 30.90 1.42 7.77
CA ALA A 3 29.52 1.64 7.36
C ALA A 3 28.67 0.57 8.05
N ALA A 4 27.82 1.00 8.99
CA ALA A 4 26.76 0.16 9.52
C ALA A 4 25.67 0.06 8.45
N VAL A 5 25.60 -1.09 7.77
CA VAL A 5 24.39 -1.45 7.01
C VAL A 5 23.41 -1.98 8.04
N ALA A 6 22.49 -1.10 8.48
CA ALA A 6 21.32 -1.53 9.23
C ALA A 6 20.43 -2.32 8.27
N VAL A 7 20.56 -3.65 8.29
CA VAL A 7 19.56 -4.55 7.72
C VAL A 7 18.38 -4.46 8.68
N ILE A 8 17.33 -3.74 8.29
CA ILE A 8 16.04 -3.83 8.95
C ILE A 8 15.59 -5.27 8.73
N ALA A 9 15.65 -6.09 9.77
CA ALA A 9 15.00 -7.38 9.78
C ALA A 9 13.49 -7.10 9.77
N GLU A 10 12.91 -6.98 8.58
CA GLU A 10 11.46 -7.05 8.44
C GLU A 10 11.04 -8.41 8.97
N ASP A 11 10.06 -8.45 9.87
CA ASP A 11 9.54 -9.71 10.39
C ASP A 11 8.87 -10.44 9.21
N PRO A 12 9.43 -11.57 8.73
CA PRO A 12 8.86 -12.30 7.59
C PRO A 12 7.42 -12.73 7.85
N SER A 13 6.99 -12.80 9.12
CA SER A 13 5.60 -13.07 9.46
C SER A 13 4.67 -11.90 9.14
N LEU A 14 5.10 -10.65 9.34
CA LEU A 14 4.29 -9.47 9.05
C LEU A 14 4.03 -9.34 7.56
N GLU A 15 5.07 -9.46 6.73
CA GLU A 15 4.90 -9.37 5.27
C GLU A 15 3.94 -10.45 4.75
N ALA A 16 4.06 -11.68 5.27
CA ALA A 16 3.16 -12.78 4.93
C ALA A 16 1.70 -12.48 5.32
N VAL A 17 1.47 -11.90 6.50
CA VAL A 17 0.13 -11.48 6.94
C VAL A 17 -0.42 -10.38 6.05
N LEU A 18 0.36 -9.34 5.76
CA LEU A 18 -0.07 -8.23 4.90
C LEU A 18 -0.41 -8.71 3.49
N ARG A 19 0.39 -9.65 2.95
CA ARG A 19 0.13 -10.31 1.67
C ARG A 19 -1.20 -11.07 1.69
N HIS A 20 -1.47 -11.82 2.75
CA HIS A 20 -2.73 -12.53 2.89
C HIS A 20 -3.92 -11.56 2.96
N VAL A 21 -3.79 -10.43 3.67
CA VAL A 21 -4.83 -9.41 3.75
C VAL A 21 -5.14 -8.81 2.38
N VAL A 22 -4.14 -8.38 1.61
CA VAL A 22 -4.38 -7.79 0.29
C VAL A 22 -4.96 -8.81 -0.69
N GLN A 23 -4.51 -10.06 -0.64
CA GLN A 23 -5.03 -11.15 -1.47
C GLN A 23 -6.51 -11.45 -1.16
N ALA A 24 -6.86 -11.54 0.13
CA ALA A 24 -8.24 -11.73 0.57
C ALA A 24 -9.12 -10.55 0.15
N ALA A 25 -8.66 -9.32 0.34
CA ALA A 25 -9.38 -8.12 -0.08
C ALA A 25 -9.66 -8.12 -1.59
N CYS A 26 -8.64 -8.41 -2.42
CA CYS A 26 -8.81 -8.50 -3.87
C CYS A 26 -9.85 -9.55 -4.26
N THR A 27 -9.81 -10.72 -3.62
CA THR A 27 -10.77 -11.79 -3.87
C THR A 27 -12.19 -11.39 -3.48
N LEU A 28 -12.37 -10.73 -2.34
CA LEU A 28 -13.68 -10.30 -1.84
C LEU A 28 -14.34 -9.22 -2.72
N VAL A 29 -13.54 -8.36 -3.35
CA VAL A 29 -14.05 -7.28 -4.21
C VAL A 29 -13.91 -7.56 -5.71
N ASP A 30 -13.48 -8.77 -6.08
CA ASP A 30 -13.19 -9.19 -7.46
C ASP A 30 -12.27 -8.20 -8.20
N ALA A 31 -11.17 -7.80 -7.55
CA ALA A 31 -10.19 -6.89 -8.09
C ALA A 31 -8.99 -7.65 -8.70
N GLY A 32 -8.64 -7.31 -9.94
CA GLY A 32 -7.46 -7.87 -10.62
C GLY A 32 -6.11 -7.34 -10.12
N TYR A 33 -6.11 -6.25 -9.33
CA TYR A 33 -4.92 -5.68 -8.72
C TYR A 33 -5.24 -5.14 -7.33
N GLY A 34 -4.31 -5.27 -6.40
CA GLY A 34 -4.39 -4.68 -5.06
C GLY A 34 -3.05 -4.17 -4.57
N ALA A 35 -3.12 -3.23 -3.64
CA ALA A 35 -1.95 -2.76 -2.92
C ALA A 35 -2.29 -2.44 -1.46
N LEU A 36 -1.36 -2.73 -0.56
CA LEU A 36 -1.44 -2.38 0.85
C LEU A 36 -0.15 -1.66 1.24
N GLY A 37 -0.30 -0.40 1.63
CA GLY A 37 0.79 0.42 2.17
C GLY A 37 0.69 0.56 3.68
N VAL A 38 1.81 0.37 4.38
CA VAL A 38 1.94 0.69 5.80
C VAL A 38 2.74 1.98 5.93
N ILE A 39 2.20 2.96 6.65
CA ILE A 39 2.87 4.23 6.89
C ILE A 39 3.79 4.08 8.09
N GLY A 40 5.07 4.37 7.90
CA GLY A 40 6.09 4.38 8.95
C GLY A 40 6.11 5.69 9.73
N GLU A 41 6.93 5.75 10.78
CA GLU A 41 7.03 6.89 11.71
C GLU A 41 7.44 8.20 11.03
N ASN A 42 8.14 8.13 9.90
CA ASN A 42 8.59 9.29 9.12
C ASN A 42 7.56 9.78 8.09
N GLY A 43 6.35 9.18 8.05
CA GLY A 43 5.30 9.50 7.08
C GLY A 43 5.51 8.87 5.68
N GLY A 44 6.61 8.13 5.47
CA GLY A 44 6.84 7.33 4.27
C GLY A 44 6.20 5.94 4.37
N LEU A 45 6.20 5.19 3.28
CA LEU A 45 5.80 3.78 3.29
C LEU A 45 6.90 2.93 3.92
N SER A 46 6.62 2.26 5.02
CA SER A 46 7.51 1.24 5.60
C SER A 46 7.38 -0.09 4.88
N HIS A 47 6.16 -0.45 4.47
CA HIS A 47 5.89 -1.63 3.64
C HIS A 47 4.92 -1.27 2.52
N PHE A 48 5.08 -1.92 1.37
CA PHE A 48 4.17 -1.80 0.24
C PHE A 48 4.03 -3.15 -0.46
N ILE A 49 2.92 -3.82 -0.19
CA ILE A 49 2.60 -5.14 -0.76
C ILE A 49 1.67 -4.95 -1.93
N THR A 50 1.91 -5.66 -3.03
CA THR A 50 1.05 -5.66 -4.22
C THR A 50 0.57 -7.06 -4.54
N GLU A 51 -0.62 -7.14 -5.12
CA GLU A 51 -1.28 -8.37 -5.59
C GLU A 51 -1.75 -8.18 -7.03
N GLY A 52 -1.69 -9.23 -7.84
CA GLY A 52 -2.05 -9.20 -9.27
C GLY A 52 -0.96 -8.63 -10.19
N LEU A 53 0.19 -8.22 -9.64
CA LEU A 53 1.36 -7.78 -10.40
C LEU A 53 2.50 -8.78 -10.25
N GLU A 54 2.97 -9.32 -11.38
CA GLU A 54 4.12 -10.22 -11.40
C GLU A 54 5.38 -9.52 -10.85
N PRO A 55 6.24 -10.22 -10.10
CA PRO A 55 7.41 -9.60 -9.45
C PRO A 55 8.34 -8.88 -10.43
N ASP A 56 8.51 -9.42 -11.63
CA ASP A 56 9.37 -8.80 -12.65
C ASP A 56 8.72 -7.56 -13.28
N ALA A 57 7.38 -7.53 -13.40
CA ALA A 57 6.67 -6.33 -13.80
C ALA A 57 6.79 -5.21 -12.75
N ALA A 58 6.70 -5.56 -11.46
CA ALA A 58 6.89 -4.60 -10.36
C ALA A 58 8.29 -3.95 -10.42
N LYS A 59 9.34 -4.73 -10.68
CA LYS A 59 10.71 -4.20 -10.85
C LYS A 59 10.84 -3.22 -12.01
N LEU A 60 10.09 -3.43 -13.10
CA LEU A 60 10.09 -2.55 -14.27
C LEU A 60 9.38 -1.20 -14.01
N ILE A 61 8.45 -1.14 -13.07
CA ILE A 61 7.81 0.11 -12.63
C ILE A 61 8.81 0.98 -11.86
N GLY A 62 9.67 0.35 -11.06
CA GLY A 62 10.78 0.99 -10.36
C GLY A 62 10.41 1.39 -8.93
N HIS A 63 10.57 2.68 -8.61
CA HIS A 63 10.38 3.18 -7.24
C HIS A 63 8.97 3.00 -6.68
N LEU A 64 8.90 2.85 -5.35
CA LEU A 64 7.64 2.84 -4.61
C LEU A 64 6.92 4.19 -4.72
N PRO A 65 5.58 4.19 -4.59
CA PRO A 65 4.82 5.43 -4.62
C PRO A 65 5.24 6.35 -3.46
N THR A 66 5.44 7.62 -3.77
CA THR A 66 5.97 8.62 -2.83
C THR A 66 4.88 9.49 -2.20
N GLY A 67 3.65 8.97 -2.09
CA GLY A 67 2.53 9.71 -1.51
C GLY A 67 1.98 10.84 -2.39
N HIS A 68 2.12 10.72 -3.71
CA HIS A 68 1.46 11.59 -4.67
C HIS A 68 0.14 11.00 -5.15
N GLY A 69 -0.68 11.84 -5.77
CA GLY A 69 -1.88 11.39 -6.46
C GLY A 69 -3.04 10.98 -5.53
N VAL A 70 -3.89 10.08 -6.02
CA VAL A 70 -5.00 9.51 -5.24
C VAL A 70 -4.52 8.70 -4.03
N LEU A 71 -3.36 8.03 -4.14
CA LEU A 71 -2.78 7.32 -3.00
C LEU A 71 -2.27 8.30 -1.93
N GLY A 72 -1.65 9.40 -2.35
CA GLY A 72 -1.28 10.51 -1.47
C GLY A 72 -2.47 11.11 -0.72
N LEU A 73 -3.61 11.26 -1.41
CA LEU A 73 -4.84 11.74 -0.81
C LEU A 73 -5.34 10.80 0.31
N LEU A 74 -5.26 9.48 0.12
CA LEU A 74 -5.65 8.52 1.17
C LEU A 74 -4.74 8.57 2.40
N ILE A 75 -3.51 9.05 2.25
CA ILE A 75 -2.56 9.24 3.36
C ILE A 75 -2.88 10.54 4.10
N SER A 76 -3.10 11.64 3.37
CA SER A 76 -3.33 12.97 3.98
C SER A 76 -4.76 13.18 4.48
N ASP A 77 -5.74 12.53 3.86
CA ASP A 77 -7.16 12.57 4.20
C ASP A 77 -7.73 11.14 4.23
N PRO A 78 -7.51 10.40 5.34
CA PRO A 78 -7.78 8.97 5.43
C PRO A 78 -9.29 8.73 5.52
N ARG A 79 -9.95 8.70 4.36
CA ARG A 79 -11.37 8.38 4.20
C ARG A 79 -11.55 7.36 3.07
N PRO A 80 -12.52 6.43 3.18
CA PRO A 80 -12.82 5.53 2.08
C PRO A 80 -13.17 6.29 0.80
N LEU A 81 -12.59 5.85 -0.32
CA LEU A 81 -12.73 6.48 -1.63
C LEU A 81 -13.00 5.41 -2.69
N ARG A 82 -14.09 5.59 -3.43
CA ARG A 82 -14.44 4.75 -4.58
C ARG A 82 -14.58 5.62 -5.82
N LEU A 83 -13.85 5.28 -6.88
CA LEU A 83 -13.85 6.02 -8.14
C LEU A 83 -14.17 5.05 -9.29
N PRO A 84 -15.16 5.36 -10.15
CA PRO A 84 -15.41 4.58 -11.36
C PRO A 84 -14.30 4.74 -12.40
N ASN A 85 -13.57 5.86 -12.33
CA ASN A 85 -12.38 6.13 -13.13
C ASN A 85 -11.40 6.98 -12.31
N ILE A 86 -10.27 6.40 -11.92
CA ILE A 86 -9.22 7.04 -11.12
C ILE A 86 -8.59 8.22 -11.84
N ARG A 87 -8.58 8.20 -13.17
CA ARG A 87 -7.96 9.23 -14.00
C ARG A 87 -8.73 10.55 -13.99
N ASP A 88 -10.02 10.50 -13.68
CA ASP A 88 -10.90 11.68 -13.68
C ASP A 88 -10.84 12.45 -12.35
N HIS A 89 -10.19 11.87 -11.33
CA HIS A 89 -10.07 12.52 -10.03
C HIS A 89 -9.09 13.72 -10.10
N PRO A 90 -9.39 14.88 -9.50
CA PRO A 90 -8.50 16.05 -9.54
C PRO A 90 -7.12 15.80 -8.95
N ALA A 91 -7.04 14.93 -7.94
CA ALA A 91 -5.78 14.48 -7.36
C ALA A 91 -5.10 13.36 -8.17
N SER A 92 -5.55 13.01 -9.38
CA SER A 92 -4.88 12.00 -10.19
C SER A 92 -3.52 12.50 -10.66
N TYR A 93 -2.47 11.71 -10.43
CA TYR A 93 -1.09 12.01 -10.87
C TYR A 93 -0.67 11.16 -12.09
N GLY A 94 -1.60 10.35 -12.61
CA GLY A 94 -1.30 9.36 -13.65
C GLY A 94 -0.51 8.16 -13.11
N PHE A 95 -0.04 7.33 -14.03
CA PHE A 95 0.72 6.13 -13.73
C PHE A 95 2.15 6.23 -14.30
N PRO A 96 3.17 5.77 -13.57
CA PRO A 96 4.53 5.74 -14.08
C PRO A 96 4.68 4.76 -15.25
N LYS A 97 5.80 4.84 -15.96
CA LYS A 97 6.12 3.94 -17.07
C LYS A 97 6.03 2.48 -16.61
N ASN A 98 5.50 1.61 -17.46
CA ASN A 98 5.30 0.17 -17.22
C ASN A 98 4.24 -0.21 -16.18
N HIS A 99 3.58 0.77 -15.54
CA HIS A 99 2.48 0.47 -14.63
C HIS A 99 1.22 0.04 -15.40
N PRO A 100 0.52 -1.01 -14.97
CA PRO A 100 -0.74 -1.42 -15.60
C PRO A 100 -1.75 -0.28 -15.65
N ALA A 101 -2.50 -0.19 -16.74
CA ALA A 101 -3.59 0.77 -16.84
C ALA A 101 -4.73 0.34 -15.93
N MET A 102 -5.00 1.13 -14.89
CA MET A 102 -6.13 0.92 -13.99
C MET A 102 -7.22 1.96 -14.25
N ARG A 103 -8.48 1.54 -14.14
CA ARG A 103 -9.65 2.40 -14.35
C ARG A 103 -10.40 2.62 -13.04
N THR A 104 -11.09 1.60 -12.54
CA THR A 104 -11.82 1.70 -11.27
C THR A 104 -10.86 1.67 -10.09
N PHE A 105 -11.18 2.41 -9.02
CA PHE A 105 -10.39 2.45 -7.79
C PHE A 105 -11.28 2.31 -6.57
N LEU A 106 -10.84 1.53 -5.60
CA LEU A 106 -11.41 1.44 -4.26
C LEU A 106 -10.25 1.48 -3.27
N GLY A 107 -10.23 2.50 -2.42
CA GLY A 107 -9.23 2.64 -1.36
C GLY A 107 -9.92 2.94 -0.04
N CYS A 108 -9.35 2.42 1.04
CA CYS A 108 -9.85 2.63 2.39
C CYS A 108 -8.66 2.69 3.34
N PRO A 109 -8.62 3.66 4.28
CA PRO A 109 -7.62 3.63 5.33
C PRO A 109 -7.81 2.38 6.19
N PHE A 110 -6.71 1.68 6.46
CA PHE A 110 -6.69 0.55 7.38
C PHE A 110 -5.93 0.96 8.64
N ALA A 111 -6.61 1.01 9.78
CA ALA A 111 -5.99 1.25 11.07
C ALA A 111 -6.17 0.02 11.96
N SER A 112 -5.07 -0.58 12.41
CA SER A 112 -5.12 -1.58 13.46
C SER A 112 -5.36 -0.87 14.80
N VAL A 113 -6.48 -1.18 15.47
CA VAL A 113 -6.69 -0.77 16.86
C VAL A 113 -6.05 -1.83 17.75
N ILE A 114 -4.80 -1.63 18.17
CA ILE A 114 -4.23 -2.46 19.22
C ILE A 114 -4.89 -2.05 20.54
N ARG A 115 -5.93 -2.80 20.95
CA ARG A 115 -6.45 -2.71 22.32
C ARG A 115 -5.51 -3.50 23.23
N SER A 116 -4.57 -2.82 23.88
CA SER A 116 -3.84 -3.42 25.00
C SER A 116 -4.78 -3.47 26.22
N SER A 117 -5.57 -4.54 26.35
CA SER A 117 -6.23 -4.85 27.61
C SER A 117 -5.21 -5.44 28.58
N GLY A 118 -4.41 -4.57 29.20
CA GLY A 118 -3.54 -4.90 30.32
C GLY A 118 -4.09 -4.23 31.58
N THR A 119 -4.74 -4.99 32.46
CA THR A 119 -4.92 -4.59 33.86
C THR A 119 -3.63 -4.88 34.60
N CYS A 120 -2.94 -3.82 35.04
CA CYS A 120 -1.89 -3.95 36.05
C CYS A 120 -2.57 -4.30 37.38
N THR A 121 -2.25 -5.45 37.95
CA THR A 121 -2.45 -5.78 39.38
C THR A 121 -1.12 -5.70 40.10
#